data_AF-A0A3M8STC7-F1
#
_entry.id   AF-A0A3M8STC7-F1
#
_cell.length_a   1.000
_cell.length_b   1.000
_cell.length_c   1.000
_cell.angle_alpha   90.00
_cell.angle_beta   90.00
_cell.angle_gamma   90.00
#
_symmetry.space_group_name_H-M   'P 1'
#
loop_
_entity.id
_entity.type
_entity.pdbx_description
1 polymer ?
#
loop_
_entity_poly.entity_id
_entity_poly.type
_entity_poly.pdbx_seq_one_letter_code
_entity_poly.pdbx_strand_id
1 'polypeptide(L)'
;MAFGLLMAPPVMLACTVASAFAIWTGKKFAPSSKSGLAQFQTGMMKASVYSLIILAPVAAIITTVALNTLDYTICPQLKKSGSAWQTYWVSHPGFCFTPDSYTENNWPCKRTDGKKLCINMNE
;
A
#
# COMPACT_ATOMS: atom_id res chain seq x y z
N MET A 1 -3.79 -0.40 0.97
CA MET A 1 -3.56 -1.69 0.27
C MET A 1 -2.07 -2.06 0.19
N ALA A 2 -1.15 -1.14 -0.12
CA ALA A 2 0.29 -1.45 -0.19
C ALA A 2 0.88 -1.99 1.13
N PHE A 3 0.55 -1.39 2.27
CA PHE A 3 1.05 -1.87 3.58
C PHE A 3 0.52 -3.25 3.99
N GLY A 4 -0.62 -3.68 3.44
CA GLY A 4 -1.13 -5.04 3.64
C GLY A 4 -0.23 -6.10 3.01
N LEU A 5 0.57 -5.75 1.99
CA LEU A 5 1.53 -6.67 1.38
C LEU A 5 2.69 -7.04 2.31
N LEU A 6 2.85 -6.35 3.45
CA LEU A 6 3.83 -6.72 4.47
C LEU A 6 3.57 -8.11 5.08
N MET A 7 2.35 -8.64 4.93
CA MET A 7 2.01 -10.01 5.33
C MET A 7 2.44 -11.06 4.29
N ALA A 8 2.71 -10.64 3.05
CA ALA A 8 2.98 -11.56 1.95
C ALA A 8 4.31 -12.32 2.11
N PRO A 9 5.44 -11.72 2.51
CA PRO A 9 6.70 -12.45 2.61
C PRO A 9 6.66 -13.62 3.61
N PRO A 10 6.16 -13.47 4.86
CA PRO A 10 6.05 -14.59 5.79
C PRO A 10 5.15 -15.73 5.28
N VAL A 11 4.02 -15.37 4.66
CA VAL A 11 3.07 -16.36 4.11
C VAL A 11 3.67 -17.11 2.93
N MET A 12 4.28 -16.38 1.97
CA MET A 12 4.93 -16.98 0.81
C MET A 12 6.03 -17.93 1.24
N LEU A 13 6.86 -17.53 2.20
CA LEU A 13 7.95 -18.35 2.70
C LEU A 13 7.46 -19.61 3.45
N ALA A 14 6.34 -19.52 4.18
CA ALA A 14 5.69 -20.69 4.75
C ALA A 14 5.14 -21.64 3.67
N CYS A 15 4.50 -21.08 2.63
CA CYS A 15 3.95 -21.85 1.50
C CYS A 15 5.04 -22.54 0.67
N THR A 16 6.18 -21.89 0.43
CA THR A 16 7.29 -22.50 -0.34
C THR A 16 7.90 -23.67 0.42
N VAL A 17 8.11 -23.55 1.73
CA VAL A 17 8.61 -24.65 2.57
C VAL A 17 7.61 -25.81 2.60
N ALA A 18 6.32 -25.52 2.79
CA ALA A 18 5.29 -26.55 2.79
C ALA A 18 5.21 -27.29 1.43
N SER A 19 5.31 -26.55 0.33
CA SER A 19 5.30 -27.12 -1.03
C SER A 19 6.55 -27.95 -1.31
N ALA A 20 7.74 -27.44 -0.96
CA ALA A 20 8.98 -28.17 -1.11
C ALA A 20 8.98 -29.49 -0.32
N PHE A 21 8.44 -29.47 0.91
CA PHE A 21 8.27 -30.67 1.72
C PHE A 21 7.31 -31.68 1.06
N ALA A 22 6.19 -31.20 0.52
CA ALA A 22 5.21 -32.06 -0.15
C ALA A 22 5.80 -32.71 -1.41
N ILE A 23 6.56 -31.96 -2.20
CA ILE A 23 7.26 -32.47 -3.40
C ILE A 23 8.31 -33.51 -3.01
N TRP A 24 9.11 -33.24 -1.96
CA TRP A 24 10.18 -34.14 -1.54
C TRP A 24 9.65 -35.45 -0.95
N THR A 25 8.65 -35.37 -0.08
CA THR A 25 8.18 -36.53 0.71
C THR A 25 7.00 -37.24 0.08
N GLY A 26 6.34 -36.63 -0.92
CA GLY A 26 5.08 -37.10 -1.47
C GLY A 26 3.91 -37.07 -0.49
N LYS A 27 4.08 -36.46 0.69
CA LYS A 27 3.08 -36.42 1.77
C LYS A 27 2.58 -35.01 2.00
N LYS A 28 1.32 -34.90 2.42
CA LYS A 28 0.74 -33.62 2.87
C LYS A 28 1.61 -33.02 3.97
N PHE A 29 1.89 -31.72 3.88
CA PHE A 29 2.56 -30.99 4.93
C PHE A 29 1.68 -30.95 6.20
N ALA A 30 2.03 -31.78 7.17
CA ALA A 30 1.37 -31.89 8.46
C ALA A 30 2.45 -32.07 9.55
N PRO A 31 3.18 -31.00 9.90
CA PRO A 31 4.27 -31.09 10.87
C PRO A 31 3.74 -31.48 12.25
N SER A 32 4.44 -32.37 12.96
CA SER A 32 4.07 -32.73 14.32
C SER A 32 4.24 -31.50 15.23
N SER A 33 3.37 -31.34 16.23
CA SER A 33 3.30 -30.12 17.06
C SER A 33 4.59 -29.77 17.82
N LYS A 34 5.50 -30.74 18.01
CA LYS A 34 6.81 -30.55 18.65
C LYS A 34 7.98 -30.40 17.67
N SER A 35 7.74 -30.50 16.36
CA SER A 35 8.78 -30.37 15.34
C SER A 35 9.17 -28.92 15.06
N GLY A 36 10.43 -28.70 14.66
CA GLY A 36 10.90 -27.37 14.24
C GLY A 36 10.10 -26.79 13.07
N LEU A 37 9.55 -27.63 12.19
CA LEU A 37 8.66 -27.22 11.09
C LEU A 37 7.32 -26.64 11.58
N ALA A 38 6.75 -27.18 12.66
CA ALA A 38 5.54 -26.63 13.27
C ALA A 38 5.80 -25.29 13.96
N GLN A 39 6.96 -25.17 14.63
CA GLN A 39 7.39 -23.90 15.22
C GLN A 39 7.63 -22.83 14.14
N PHE A 40 8.27 -23.21 13.03
CA PHE A 40 8.48 -22.33 11.89
C PHE A 40 7.16 -21.85 11.27
N GLN A 41 6.22 -22.75 10.98
CA GLN A 41 4.92 -22.38 10.42
C GLN A 41 4.16 -21.44 11.35
N THR A 42 4.13 -21.76 12.65
CA THR A 42 3.47 -20.92 13.66
C THR A 42 4.16 -19.55 13.78
N GLY A 43 5.49 -19.52 13.71
CA GLY A 43 6.28 -18.29 13.71
C GLY A 43 5.98 -17.41 12.51
N MET A 44 5.93 -17.98 11.30
CA MET A 44 5.61 -17.25 10.07
C MET A 44 4.18 -16.72 10.08
N MET A 45 3.23 -17.51 10.58
CA MET A 45 1.84 -17.06 10.71
C MET A 45 1.71 -15.94 11.76
N LYS A 46 2.39 -16.06 12.90
CA LYS A 46 2.48 -14.97 13.89
C LYS A 46 3.09 -13.72 13.26
N ALA A 47 4.22 -13.84 12.58
CA ALA A 47 4.88 -12.71 11.92
C ALA A 47 3.96 -12.03 10.90
N SER A 48 3.23 -12.80 10.09
CA SER A 48 2.22 -12.28 9.16
C SER A 48 1.15 -11.45 9.88
N VAL A 49 0.61 -11.95 10.99
CA VAL A 49 -0.42 -11.26 11.77
C VAL A 49 0.14 -10.01 12.46
N TYR A 50 1.34 -10.11 13.05
CA TYR A 50 2.03 -8.98 13.66
C TYR A 50 2.34 -7.87 12.65
N SER A 51 2.76 -8.23 11.44
CA SER A 51 2.97 -7.26 10.36
C SER A 51 1.67 -6.53 9.99
N LEU A 52 0.53 -7.21 9.99
CA LEU A 52 -0.76 -6.60 9.66
C LEU A 52 -1.29 -5.69 10.77
N ILE A 53 -1.17 -6.12 12.03
CA ILE A 53 -1.75 -5.40 13.18
C ILE A 53 -0.85 -4.26 13.67
N ILE A 54 0.47 -4.42 13.59
CA ILE A 54 1.42 -3.46 14.17
C ILE A 54 2.19 -2.73 13.07
N LEU A 55 2.87 -3.47 12.19
CA LEU A 55 3.79 -2.84 11.25
C LEU A 55 3.06 -1.97 10.21
N ALA A 56 1.92 -2.44 9.69
CA ALA A 56 1.13 -1.69 8.73
C ALA A 56 0.61 -0.33 9.26
N PRO A 57 -0.04 -0.23 10.44
CA PRO A 57 -0.45 1.08 10.96
C PRO A 57 0.74 1.95 11.34
N VAL A 58 1.82 1.39 11.89
CA VAL A 58 3.04 2.16 12.20
C VAL A 58 3.63 2.78 10.92
N ALA A 59 3.75 2.00 9.84
CA ALA A 59 4.23 2.50 8.55
C ALA A 59 3.29 3.57 7.97
N ALA A 60 1.97 3.41 8.10
CA ALA A 60 1.00 4.41 7.67
C ALA A 60 1.16 5.74 8.43
N ILE A 61 1.38 5.68 9.75
CA ILE A 61 1.61 6.88 10.57
C ILE A 61 2.92 7.55 10.17
N ILE A 62 4.02 6.80 10.09
CA ILE A 62 5.34 7.34 9.72
C ILE A 62 5.31 7.99 8.35
N THR A 63 4.68 7.35 7.36
CA THR A 63 4.57 7.91 6.00
C THR A 63 3.72 9.17 5.97
N THR A 64 2.63 9.21 6.75
CA THR A 64 1.80 10.42 6.89
C THR A 64 2.61 11.57 7.49
N VAL A 65 3.38 11.32 8.55
CA VAL A 65 4.24 12.33 9.19
C VAL A 65 5.31 12.81 8.21
N ALA A 66 6.00 11.89 7.52
CA ALA A 66 7.06 12.22 6.57
C ALA A 66 6.53 13.06 5.39
N LEU A 67 5.35 12.75 4.86
CA LEU A 67 4.74 13.52 3.78
C LEU A 67 4.32 14.92 4.25
N ASN A 68 3.79 15.02 5.47
CA ASN A 68 3.46 16.31 6.07
C ASN A 68 4.69 17.19 6.29
N THR A 69 5.84 16.61 6.66
CA THR A 69 7.11 17.36 6.79
C THR A 69 7.71 17.82 5.46
N LEU A 70 7.23 17.27 4.34
CA LEU A 70 7.65 17.62 2.98
C LEU A 70 6.63 18.54 2.28
N ASP A 71 5.75 19.20 3.06
CA ASP A 71 4.68 20.09 2.58
C ASP A 71 3.66 19.43 1.63
N TYR A 72 3.54 18.09 1.67
CA TYR A 72 2.48 17.40 0.94
C TYR A 72 1.15 17.53 1.69
N THR A 73 0.09 17.82 0.95
CA THR A 73 -1.27 17.97 1.47
C THR A 73 -2.14 16.78 1.07
N ILE A 74 -3.07 16.40 1.95
CA ILE A 74 -4.02 15.30 1.69
C ILE A 74 -5.13 15.82 0.79
N CYS A 75 -5.35 15.15 -0.34
CA CYS A 75 -6.43 15.49 -1.26
C CYS A 75 -7.49 14.39 -1.36
N PRO A 76 -8.65 14.53 -0.69
CA PRO A 76 -9.73 13.55 -0.79
C PRO A 76 -10.48 13.62 -2.13
N GLN A 77 -10.40 14.74 -2.87
CA GLN A 77 -11.10 14.93 -4.15
C GLN A 77 -10.56 14.03 -5.28
N LEU A 78 -9.33 13.53 -5.14
CA LEU A 78 -8.75 12.56 -6.07
C LEU A 78 -9.23 11.12 -5.82
N LYS A 79 -10.00 10.90 -4.75
CA LYS A 79 -10.48 9.57 -4.38
C LYS A 79 -11.55 9.11 -5.37
N LYS A 80 -11.21 8.10 -6.19
CA LYS A 80 -12.17 7.43 -7.06
C LYS A 80 -13.28 6.79 -6.21
N SER A 81 -14.54 6.92 -6.62
CA SER A 81 -15.67 6.32 -5.91
C SER A 81 -15.41 4.83 -5.62
N GLY A 82 -15.48 4.44 -4.35
CA GLY A 82 -15.15 3.09 -3.86
C GLY A 82 -13.74 2.91 -3.25
N SER A 83 -12.79 3.82 -3.45
CA SER A 83 -11.44 3.71 -2.86
C SER A 83 -11.33 4.31 -1.45
N ALA A 84 -12.29 3.99 -0.57
CA ALA A 84 -12.36 4.51 0.80
C ALA A 84 -11.06 4.40 1.61
N TRP A 85 -10.20 3.44 1.23
CA TRP A 85 -8.96 3.05 1.90
C TRP A 85 -7.68 3.59 1.24
N GLN A 86 -7.79 4.49 0.25
CA GLN A 86 -6.64 5.10 -0.44
C GLN A 86 -6.58 6.61 -0.11
N THR A 87 -5.39 7.05 0.33
CA THR A 87 -5.10 8.46 0.61
C THR A 87 -4.21 8.99 -0.50
N TYR A 88 -4.61 10.10 -1.12
CA TYR A 88 -3.82 10.79 -2.14
C TYR A 88 -3.13 12.00 -1.53
N TRP A 89 -1.86 12.16 -1.87
CA TRP A 89 -1.01 13.25 -1.42
C TRP A 89 -0.61 14.08 -2.63
N VAL A 90 -0.73 15.40 -2.50
CA VAL A 90 -0.37 16.36 -3.55
C VAL A 90 0.63 17.36 -3.00
N SER A 91 1.64 17.72 -3.80
CA SER A 91 2.67 18.68 -3.41
C SER A 91 2.16 20.12 -3.31
N HIS A 92 1.04 20.43 -3.98
CA HIS A 92 0.44 21.76 -3.92
C HIS A 92 -1.09 21.62 -3.77
N PRO A 93 -1.74 22.38 -2.87
CA PRO A 93 -3.18 22.28 -2.63
C PRO A 93 -4.01 22.59 -3.87
N GLY A 94 -3.47 23.40 -4.78
CA GLY A 94 -4.08 23.66 -6.08
C GLY A 94 -4.31 22.38 -6.90
N PHE A 95 -3.47 21.36 -6.80
CA PHE A 95 -3.62 20.10 -7.54
C PHE A 95 -4.71 19.17 -6.98
N CYS A 96 -5.48 19.62 -5.99
CA CYS A 96 -6.52 18.82 -5.37
C CYS A 96 -7.83 18.77 -6.19
N PHE A 97 -7.75 18.32 -7.44
CA PHE A 97 -8.90 18.06 -8.31
C PHE A 97 -8.55 17.00 -9.37
N THR A 98 -9.56 16.32 -9.91
CA THR A 98 -9.39 15.46 -11.08
C THR A 98 -9.25 16.33 -12.34
N PRO A 99 -8.12 16.30 -13.06
CA PRO A 99 -7.93 17.12 -14.25
C PRO A 99 -8.73 16.59 -15.44
N ASP A 100 -9.30 17.50 -16.21
CA ASP A 100 -10.02 17.17 -17.46
C ASP A 100 -9.08 17.09 -18.65
N SER A 101 -7.95 17.81 -18.59
CA SER A 101 -6.92 17.82 -19.63
C SER A 101 -5.59 18.27 -19.05
N TYR A 102 -4.51 18.00 -19.78
CA TYR A 102 -3.18 18.51 -19.46
C TYR A 102 -2.75 19.53 -20.51
N THR A 103 -1.85 20.45 -20.17
CA THR A 103 -1.14 21.27 -21.15
C THR A 103 0.00 20.48 -21.80
N GLU A 104 0.62 21.06 -22.83
CA GLU A 104 1.81 20.49 -23.49
C GLU A 104 2.99 20.30 -22.52
N ASN A 105 3.05 21.11 -21.46
CA ASN A 105 4.03 21.00 -20.37
C ASN A 105 3.57 20.07 -19.23
N ASN A 106 2.56 19.24 -19.47
CA ASN A 106 2.00 18.28 -18.51
C ASN A 106 1.37 18.90 -17.25
N TRP A 107 0.96 20.18 -17.31
CA TRP A 107 0.26 20.83 -16.21
C TRP A 107 -1.24 20.47 -16.22
N PRO A 108 -1.82 20.05 -15.09
CA PRO A 108 -3.24 19.70 -15.00
C PRO A 108 -4.13 20.94 -15.14
N CYS A 109 -5.18 20.78 -15.94
CA CYS A 109 -6.19 21.81 -16.17
C CYS A 109 -7.58 21.27 -15.86
N LYS A 110 -8.45 22.15 -15.35
CA LYS A 110 -9.86 21.89 -15.09
C LYS A 110 -10.72 22.83 -15.93
N ARG A 111 -11.82 22.31 -16.49
CA ARG A 111 -12.86 23.14 -17.11
C ARG A 111 -13.89 23.51 -16.05
N THR A 112 -13.99 24.80 -15.75
CA THR A 112 -15.04 25.36 -14.88
C THR A 112 -15.74 26.46 -15.67
N ASP A 113 -17.07 26.40 -15.79
CA ASP A 113 -17.92 27.41 -16.44
C ASP A 113 -17.45 27.83 -17.85
N GLY A 114 -17.08 26.84 -18.68
CA GLY A 114 -16.65 27.07 -20.07
C GLY A 114 -15.22 27.63 -20.22
N LYS A 115 -14.53 27.96 -19.12
CA LYS A 115 -13.13 28.42 -19.12
C LYS A 115 -12.19 27.30 -18.67
N LYS A 116 -11.02 27.20 -19.31
CA LYS A 116 -9.96 26.25 -18.97
C LYS A 116 -9.02 26.91 -17.97
N LEU A 117 -9.03 26.44 -16.73
CA LEU A 117 -8.12 26.90 -15.67
C LEU A 117 -6.99 25.89 -15.55
N CYS A 118 -5.75 26.33 -15.75
CA CYS A 118 -4.55 25.52 -15.62
C CYS A 118 -3.70 26.08 -14.48
N ILE A 119 -3.16 25.21 -13.63
CA ILE A 119 -2.24 25.65 -12.57
C ILE A 119 -0.86 25.79 -13.17
N ASN A 120 -0.26 26.97 -13.00
CA ASN A 120 1.14 27.23 -13.32
C ASN A 120 1.92 27.26 -12.00
N MET A 121 2.96 26.42 -11.86
CA MET A 121 3.83 26.44 -10.68
C MET A 121 4.84 27.61 -10.68
N ASN A 122 4.88 28.43 -11.74
CA ASN A 122 5.83 29.54 -11.89
C ASN A 122 5.28 30.92 -11.46
N GLU A 123 4.13 30.97 -10.77
CA GLU A 123 3.51 32.22 -10.29
C GLU A 123 3.13 32.12 -8.81
#